data_AF-A0A238XQN8-F1
#
_entry.id   AF-A0A238XQN8-F1
#
_cell.length_a   1.000
_cell.length_b   1.000
_cell.length_c   1.000
_cell.angle_alpha   90.00
_cell.angle_beta   90.00
_cell.angle_gamma   90.00
#
_symmetry.space_group_name_H-M   'P 1'
#
loop_
_entity.id
_entity.type
_entity.pdbx_description
1 polymer ?
#
loop_
_entity_poly.entity_id
_entity_poly.type
_entity_poly.pdbx_seq_one_letter_code
_entity_poly.pdbx_strand_id
1 'polypeptide(L)'
;MKFLLKLEHWQLFLIVFTPVFINFFSSYNSTLNTISMIFFTIGTLGWVWAISTSLNDKLPLDSKLNIKVFRILFLIPIIYILLLTLGLDYILNEGDGNGGLFGVIIILHLFSMFCIFYGLRFAAKTMKSVELGRNAKFGDYAGEFFLMWFSFIGYWVLQPRLNKLIK
;
A
#
# COMPACT_ATOMS: atom_id res chain seq x y z
N MET A 1 -3.25 1.47 13.42
CA MET A 1 -3.01 0.33 12.50
C MET A 1 -2.01 -0.72 13.00
N LYS A 2 -1.61 -0.71 14.29
CA LYS A 2 -0.74 -1.79 14.84
C LYS A 2 -1.36 -3.19 14.69
N PHE A 3 -2.69 -3.27 14.60
CA PHE A 3 -3.44 -4.49 14.34
C PHE A 3 -2.93 -5.26 13.11
N LEU A 4 -2.75 -4.62 11.95
CA LEU A 4 -2.31 -5.29 10.71
C LEU A 4 -0.93 -5.95 10.87
N LEU A 5 -0.08 -5.39 11.72
CA LEU A 5 1.26 -5.91 11.98
C LEU A 5 1.30 -6.98 13.08
N LYS A 6 0.18 -7.21 13.78
CA LYS A 6 0.05 -8.30 14.75
C LYS A 6 -0.48 -9.57 14.10
N LEU A 7 -1.08 -9.46 12.91
CA LEU A 7 -1.60 -10.59 12.15
C LEU A 7 -0.46 -11.52 11.74
N GLU A 8 -0.80 -12.80 11.62
CA GLU A 8 0.06 -13.75 10.92
C GLU A 8 0.02 -13.48 9.42
N HIS A 9 1.08 -13.87 8.71
CA HIS A 9 1.24 -13.63 7.28
C HIS A 9 0.05 -14.18 6.46
N TRP A 10 -0.46 -15.36 6.81
CA TRP A 10 -1.61 -15.96 6.13
C TRP A 10 -2.92 -15.23 6.46
N GLN A 11 -3.10 -14.72 7.69
CA GLN A 11 -4.30 -13.95 8.06
C GLN A 11 -4.38 -12.66 7.26
N LEU A 12 -3.26 -11.92 7.17
CA LEU A 12 -3.18 -10.71 6.37
C LEU A 12 -3.44 -11.04 4.89
N PHE A 13 -2.81 -12.10 4.37
CA PHE A 13 -3.01 -12.53 2.99
C PHE A 13 -4.48 -12.85 2.69
N LEU A 14 -5.15 -13.65 3.52
CA LEU A 14 -6.55 -14.02 3.30
C LEU A 14 -7.48 -12.80 3.38
N ILE A 15 -7.29 -11.90 4.35
CA ILE A 15 -8.13 -10.70 4.48
C ILE A 15 -8.04 -9.83 3.22
N VAL A 16 -6.84 -9.70 2.65
CA VAL A 16 -6.59 -8.84 1.50
C VAL A 16 -6.98 -9.50 0.17
N PHE A 17 -6.60 -10.75 -0.04
CA PHE A 17 -6.73 -11.41 -1.35
C PHE A 17 -8.01 -12.24 -1.51
N THR A 18 -8.70 -12.64 -0.44
CA THR A 18 -9.96 -13.41 -0.60
C THR A 18 -11.03 -12.65 -1.39
N PRO A 19 -11.34 -11.37 -1.10
CA PRO A 19 -12.29 -10.61 -1.91
C PRO A 19 -11.85 -10.52 -3.38
N VAL A 20 -10.55 -10.30 -3.61
CA VAL A 20 -9.95 -10.21 -4.95
C VAL A 20 -10.12 -11.53 -5.72
N PHE A 21 -9.88 -12.68 -5.08
CA PHE A 21 -10.07 -13.98 -5.69
C PHE A 21 -11.54 -14.27 -5.99
N ILE A 22 -12.45 -13.96 -5.06
CA ILE A 22 -13.89 -14.12 -5.28
C ILE A 22 -14.32 -13.30 -6.50
N ASN A 23 -13.89 -12.03 -6.59
CA ASN A 23 -14.17 -11.16 -7.74
C ASN A 23 -13.61 -11.72 -9.05
N PHE A 24 -12.39 -12.27 -9.03
CA PHE A 24 -11.73 -12.83 -10.22
C PHE A 24 -12.47 -14.05 -10.81
N PHE A 25 -13.02 -14.92 -9.96
CA PHE A 25 -13.73 -16.12 -10.39
C PHE A 25 -15.25 -15.90 -10.55
N SER A 26 -15.77 -14.75 -10.12
CA SER A 26 -17.19 -14.40 -10.28
C SER A 26 -17.49 -13.80 -11.65
N SER A 27 -18.73 -13.93 -12.10
CA SER A 27 -19.25 -13.06 -13.16
C SER A 27 -19.13 -11.59 -12.74
N TYR A 28 -18.82 -10.71 -13.69
CA TYR A 28 -18.60 -9.29 -13.42
C TYR A 28 -19.75 -8.70 -12.59
N ASN A 29 -19.41 -8.14 -11.44
CA ASN A 29 -20.33 -7.46 -10.52
C ASN A 29 -19.62 -6.22 -9.96
N SER A 30 -20.14 -5.03 -10.26
CA SER A 30 -19.43 -3.79 -9.92
C SER A 30 -19.36 -3.51 -8.42
N THR A 31 -20.36 -3.97 -7.66
CA THR A 31 -20.34 -3.88 -6.19
C THR A 31 -19.25 -4.76 -5.60
N LEU A 32 -19.15 -6.01 -6.05
CA LEU A 32 -18.10 -6.94 -5.62
C LEU A 32 -16.70 -6.45 -6.03
N ASN A 33 -16.58 -5.86 -7.22
CA ASN A 33 -15.34 -5.24 -7.68
C ASN A 33 -14.93 -4.07 -6.76
N THR A 34 -15.89 -3.20 -6.42
CA THR A 34 -15.68 -2.08 -5.49
C THR A 34 -15.23 -2.56 -4.11
N ILE A 35 -15.92 -3.54 -3.54
CA ILE A 35 -15.56 -4.13 -2.25
C ILE A 35 -14.14 -4.70 -2.31
N SER A 36 -13.82 -5.45 -3.36
CA SER A 36 -12.50 -6.08 -3.52
C SER A 36 -11.38 -5.06 -3.60
N MET A 37 -11.59 -3.96 -4.34
CA MET A 37 -10.63 -2.86 -4.42
C MET A 37 -10.44 -2.16 -3.08
N ILE A 38 -11.51 -1.91 -2.31
CA ILE A 38 -11.41 -1.30 -0.98
C ILE A 38 -10.59 -2.18 -0.03
N PHE A 39 -10.88 -3.49 0.01
CA PHE A 39 -10.12 -4.44 0.83
C PHE A 39 -8.65 -4.50 0.41
N PHE A 40 -8.38 -4.52 -0.90
CA PHE A 40 -7.01 -4.51 -1.41
C PHE A 40 -6.27 -3.21 -1.03
N THR A 41 -6.90 -2.05 -1.18
CA THR A 41 -6.32 -0.74 -0.86
C THR A 41 -6.05 -0.59 0.63
N ILE A 42 -7.05 -0.85 1.49
CA ILE A 42 -6.91 -0.74 2.95
C ILE A 42 -5.92 -1.79 3.45
N GLY A 43 -5.96 -3.00 2.90
CA GLY A 43 -5.05 -4.07 3.23
C GLY A 43 -3.59 -3.76 2.88
N THR A 44 -3.33 -3.50 1.60
CA THR A 44 -1.97 -3.32 1.08
C THR A 44 -1.38 -1.97 1.47
N LEU A 45 -2.08 -0.87 1.18
CA LEU A 45 -1.56 0.46 1.53
C LEU A 45 -1.63 0.71 3.03
N GLY A 46 -2.66 0.20 3.72
CA GLY A 46 -2.71 0.26 5.18
C GLY A 46 -1.60 -0.55 5.85
N TRP A 47 -1.18 -1.68 5.26
CA TRP A 47 -0.01 -2.42 5.72
C TRP A 47 1.29 -1.62 5.56
N VAL A 48 1.53 -1.02 4.40
CA VAL A 48 2.68 -0.13 4.15
C VAL A 48 2.67 1.07 5.12
N TRP A 49 1.51 1.68 5.35
CA TRP A 49 1.32 2.73 6.34
C TRP A 49 1.67 2.26 7.75
N ALA A 50 1.18 1.08 8.13
CA ALA A 50 1.41 0.52 9.45
C ALA A 50 2.90 0.29 9.70
N ILE A 51 3.63 -0.30 8.74
CA ILE A 51 5.09 -0.49 8.81
C ILE A 51 5.78 0.85 9.02
N SER A 52 5.53 1.80 8.11
CA SER A 52 6.17 3.11 8.11
C SER A 52 5.94 3.88 9.39
N THR A 53 4.74 3.84 9.96
CA THR A 53 4.41 4.59 11.18
C THR A 53 4.82 3.88 12.47
N SER A 54 4.75 2.55 12.52
CA SER A 54 5.04 1.79 13.75
C SER A 54 6.52 1.57 13.98
N LEU A 55 7.32 1.51 12.90
CA LEU A 55 8.77 1.31 12.99
C LEU A 55 9.57 2.61 12.92
N ASN A 56 8.96 3.75 12.57
CA ASN A 56 9.68 5.04 12.53
C ASN A 56 10.28 5.40 13.88
N ASP A 57 9.55 5.16 14.97
CA ASP A 57 10.00 5.44 16.33
C ASP A 57 11.12 4.49 16.80
N LYS A 58 11.31 3.36 16.10
CA LYS A 58 12.39 2.38 16.36
C LYS A 58 13.62 2.61 15.49
N LEU A 59 13.65 3.67 14.68
CA LEU A 59 14.79 3.97 13.80
C LEU A 59 16.04 4.34 14.61
N PRO A 60 17.23 3.93 14.15
CA PRO A 60 18.47 4.37 14.77
C PRO A 60 18.66 5.88 14.60
N LEU A 61 19.40 6.51 15.50
CA LEU A 61 19.56 7.97 15.60
C LEU A 61 19.99 8.63 14.27
N ASP A 62 20.80 7.91 13.50
CA ASP A 62 21.39 8.37 12.23
C ASP A 62 20.43 8.25 11.03
N SER A 63 19.23 7.71 11.24
CA SER A 63 18.24 7.37 10.21
C SER A 63 16.94 8.15 10.33
N LYS A 64 17.03 9.47 10.50
CA LYS A 64 15.84 10.33 10.56
C LYS A 64 15.12 10.35 9.22
N LEU A 65 14.03 9.59 9.12
CA LEU A 65 13.10 9.63 7.99
C LEU A 65 11.94 10.58 8.30
N ASN A 66 11.58 11.44 7.35
CA ASN A 66 10.51 12.43 7.55
C ASN A 66 9.12 11.78 7.42
N ILE A 67 8.57 11.34 8.55
CA ILE A 67 7.25 10.70 8.61
C ILE A 67 6.11 11.63 8.21
N LYS A 68 6.26 12.96 8.35
CA LYS A 68 5.22 13.93 7.96
C LYS A 68 5.07 13.95 6.44
N VAL A 69 6.18 14.01 5.71
CA VAL A 69 6.18 13.94 4.23
C VAL A 69 5.59 12.61 3.76
N PHE A 70 5.93 11.50 4.42
CA PHE A 70 5.31 10.20 4.15
C PHE A 70 3.79 10.24 4.31
N ARG A 71 3.28 10.72 5.45
CA ARG A 71 1.83 10.75 5.69
C ARG A 71 1.09 11.57 4.65
N ILE A 72 1.61 12.74 4.28
CA ILE A 72 0.99 13.62 3.29
C ILE A 72 0.99 12.95 1.91
N LEU A 73 2.16 12.53 1.41
CA LEU A 73 2.26 11.95 0.08
C LEU A 73 1.50 10.63 -0.03
N PHE A 74 1.52 9.80 1.01
CA PHE A 74 0.90 8.48 0.96
C PHE A 74 -0.61 8.49 1.22
N LEU A 75 -1.19 9.60 1.73
CA LEU A 75 -2.65 9.78 1.76
C LEU A 75 -3.24 10.03 0.37
N ILE A 76 -2.50 10.68 -0.53
CA ILE A 76 -2.93 11.01 -1.89
C ILE A 76 -3.38 9.75 -2.67
N PRO A 77 -2.59 8.67 -2.78
CA PRO A 77 -3.01 7.47 -3.50
C PRO A 77 -4.19 6.77 -2.83
N ILE A 78 -4.29 6.78 -1.50
CA ILE A 78 -5.41 6.17 -0.78
C ILE A 78 -6.72 6.89 -1.13
N ILE A 79 -6.73 8.22 -1.03
CA ILE A 79 -7.91 9.03 -1.35
C ILE A 79 -8.25 8.89 -2.83
N TYR A 80 -7.25 8.98 -3.71
CA TYR A 80 -7.44 8.85 -5.15
C TYR A 80 -8.06 7.50 -5.54
N ILE A 81 -7.54 6.37 -5.03
CA ILE A 81 -8.07 5.04 -5.36
C ILE A 81 -9.48 4.87 -4.81
N LEU A 82 -9.79 5.37 -3.61
CA LEU A 82 -11.13 5.29 -3.04
C LEU A 82 -12.14 6.12 -3.85
N LEU A 83 -11.80 7.36 -4.22
CA LEU A 83 -12.63 8.21 -5.07
C LEU A 83 -12.87 7.57 -6.44
N LEU A 84 -11.80 7.04 -7.06
CA LEU A 84 -11.92 6.37 -8.35
C LEU A 84 -12.83 5.16 -8.23
N THR A 85 -12.62 4.29 -7.24
CA THR A 85 -13.41 3.05 -7.09
C THR A 85 -14.90 3.35 -6.84
N LEU A 86 -15.23 4.37 -6.05
CA LEU A 86 -16.61 4.74 -5.75
C LEU A 86 -17.28 5.54 -6.88
N GLY A 87 -16.51 6.30 -7.66
CA GLY A 87 -17.02 7.19 -8.71
C GLY A 87 -16.92 6.65 -10.13
N LEU A 88 -16.16 5.57 -10.37
CA LEU A 88 -15.88 5.09 -11.73
C LEU A 88 -17.13 4.64 -12.47
N ASP A 89 -18.03 3.91 -11.80
CA ASP A 89 -19.30 3.48 -12.42
C ASP A 89 -20.13 4.70 -12.85
N TYR A 90 -20.16 5.76 -12.05
CA TYR A 90 -20.87 6.99 -12.41
C TYR A 90 -20.22 7.68 -13.62
N ILE A 91 -18.89 7.79 -13.63
CA ILE A 91 -18.12 8.43 -14.72
C ILE A 91 -18.27 7.67 -16.05
N LEU A 92 -18.29 6.33 -16.01
CA LEU A 92 -18.40 5.49 -17.21
C LEU A 92 -19.82 5.44 -17.78
N ASN A 93 -20.85 5.52 -16.94
CA ASN A 93 -22.24 5.42 -17.38
C ASN A 93 -22.85 6.75 -17.86
N GLU A 94 -22.36 7.90 -17.39
CA GLU A 94 -22.77 9.23 -17.89
C GLU A 94 -21.91 9.73 -19.08
N GLY A 95 -21.17 8.81 -19.72
CA GLY A 95 -20.12 9.10 -20.69
C GLY A 95 -20.61 9.65 -22.03
N ASP A 96 -20.97 10.94 -22.06
CA ASP A 96 -20.90 11.75 -23.26
C ASP A 96 -19.70 12.72 -23.15
N GLY A 97 -18.64 12.43 -23.90
CA GLY A 97 -17.76 13.46 -24.48
C GLY A 97 -16.76 14.25 -23.62
N ASN A 98 -16.37 13.87 -22.40
CA ASN A 98 -15.47 14.71 -21.58
C ASN A 98 -13.98 14.30 -21.58
N GLY A 99 -13.32 14.36 -22.75
CA GLY A 99 -11.90 14.01 -22.92
C GLY A 99 -10.92 14.78 -22.00
N GLY A 100 -11.29 15.99 -21.55
CA GLY A 100 -10.52 16.75 -20.56
C GLY A 100 -10.47 16.08 -19.19
N LEU A 101 -11.58 15.47 -18.75
CA LEU A 101 -11.67 14.75 -17.47
C LEU A 101 -10.79 13.49 -17.49
N PHE A 102 -10.74 12.79 -18.62
CA PHE A 102 -9.85 11.65 -18.82
C PHE A 102 -8.37 12.03 -18.69
N GLY A 103 -7.96 13.16 -19.28
CA GLY A 103 -6.59 13.68 -19.16
C GLY A 103 -6.20 13.98 -17.70
N VAL A 104 -7.11 14.58 -16.92
CA VAL A 104 -6.89 14.85 -15.49
C VAL A 104 -6.75 13.55 -14.70
N ILE A 105 -7.59 12.54 -14.97
CA ILE A 105 -7.50 11.22 -14.31
C ILE A 105 -6.13 10.58 -14.55
N ILE A 106 -5.59 10.65 -15.76
CA ILE A 106 -4.27 10.09 -16.08
C ILE A 106 -3.16 10.79 -15.28
N ILE A 107 -3.17 12.13 -15.22
CA ILE A 107 -2.15 12.89 -14.47
C ILE A 107 -2.21 12.54 -12.98
N LEU A 108 -3.42 12.50 -12.41
CA LEU A 108 -3.63 12.10 -11.02
C LEU A 108 -3.19 10.64 -10.78
N HIS A 109 -3.41 9.76 -11.75
CA HIS A 109 -2.97 8.36 -11.68
C HIS A 109 -1.45 8.24 -11.60
N LEU A 110 -0.73 8.91 -12.51
CA LEU A 110 0.74 8.88 -12.54
C LEU A 110 1.35 9.49 -11.28
N PHE A 111 0.77 10.58 -10.79
CA PHE A 111 1.19 11.18 -9.53
C PHE A 111 0.93 10.25 -8.33
N SER A 112 -0.24 9.60 -8.29
CA SER A 112 -0.57 8.57 -7.31
C SER A 112 0.43 7.41 -7.32
N MET A 113 0.81 6.90 -8.50
CA MET A 113 1.86 5.88 -8.65
C MET A 113 3.20 6.34 -8.08
N PHE A 114 3.62 7.57 -8.37
CA PHE A 114 4.83 8.14 -7.77
C PHE A 114 4.76 8.16 -6.24
N CYS A 115 3.63 8.58 -5.66
CA CYS A 115 3.42 8.58 -4.22
C CYS A 115 3.44 7.15 -3.61
N ILE A 116 2.87 6.16 -4.30
CA ILE A 116 2.91 4.76 -3.89
C ILE A 116 4.36 4.27 -3.83
N PHE A 117 5.15 4.47 -4.90
CA PHE A 117 6.55 4.07 -4.93
C PHE A 117 7.39 4.77 -3.86
N TYR A 118 7.15 6.05 -3.62
CA TYR A 118 7.77 6.77 -2.52
C TYR A 118 7.45 6.10 -1.16
N GLY A 119 6.18 5.74 -0.92
CA GLY A 119 5.78 5.09 0.32
C GLY A 119 6.30 3.66 0.49
N LEU A 120 6.34 2.86 -0.58
CA LEU A 120 6.96 1.54 -0.58
C LEU A 120 8.45 1.64 -0.23
N ARG A 121 9.16 2.58 -0.87
CA ARG A 121 10.58 2.86 -0.56
C ARG A 121 10.74 3.28 0.91
N PHE A 122 9.86 4.15 1.41
CA PHE A 122 9.90 4.61 2.80
C PHE A 122 9.70 3.44 3.78
N ALA A 123 8.70 2.59 3.56
CA ALA A 123 8.42 1.43 4.41
C ALA A 123 9.56 0.41 4.38
N ALA A 124 10.04 0.05 3.19
CA ALA A 124 11.15 -0.89 3.01
C ALA A 124 12.43 -0.38 3.71
N LYS A 125 12.79 0.89 3.49
CA LYS A 125 13.93 1.51 4.16
C LYS A 125 13.75 1.57 5.67
N THR A 126 12.55 1.89 6.15
CA THR A 126 12.25 1.95 7.59
C THR A 126 12.46 0.57 8.22
N MET A 127 11.80 -0.45 7.68
CA MET A 127 11.90 -1.83 8.17
C MET A 127 13.36 -2.30 8.18
N LYS A 128 14.08 -2.11 7.07
CA LYS A 128 15.47 -2.54 6.97
C LYS A 128 16.42 -1.80 7.89
N SER A 129 16.21 -0.50 8.09
CA SER A 129 17.07 0.28 8.99
C SER A 129 16.89 -0.14 10.45
N VAL A 130 15.67 -0.54 10.84
CA VAL A 130 15.40 -1.12 12.16
C VAL A 130 16.07 -2.49 12.30
N GLU A 131 15.96 -3.37 11.30
CA GLU A 131 16.62 -4.70 11.33
C GLU A 131 18.14 -4.61 11.45
N LEU A 132 18.75 -3.66 10.73
CA LEU A 132 20.21 -3.51 10.70
C LEU A 132 20.75 -2.69 11.87
N GLY A 133 19.90 -1.97 12.60
CA GLY A 133 20.34 -1.00 13.61
C GLY A 133 21.14 0.18 13.04
N ARG A 134 21.14 0.39 11.72
CA ARG A 134 21.82 1.50 11.02
C ARG A 134 20.99 1.97 9.84
N ASN A 135 21.37 3.12 9.26
CA ASN A 135 20.72 3.63 8.05
C ASN A 135 20.90 2.65 6.87
N ALA A 136 19.80 2.13 6.35
CA ALA A 136 19.81 1.22 5.22
C ALA A 136 20.07 1.98 3.90
N LYS A 137 21.05 1.51 3.13
CA LYS A 137 21.32 1.95 1.75
C LYS A 137 20.34 1.27 0.81
N PHE A 138 20.17 1.78 -0.41
CA PHE A 138 19.21 1.23 -1.36
C PHE A 138 19.41 -0.27 -1.63
N GLY A 139 20.66 -0.71 -1.81
CA GLY A 139 20.96 -2.14 -1.96
C GLY A 139 20.60 -3.01 -0.76
N ASP A 140 20.52 -2.44 0.45
CA ASP A 140 20.12 -3.17 1.66
C ASP A 140 18.62 -3.49 1.68
N TYR A 141 17.76 -2.64 1.08
CA TYR A 141 16.29 -2.74 1.17
C TYR A 141 15.56 -2.93 -0.17
N ALA A 142 16.28 -3.06 -1.28
CA ALA A 142 15.68 -3.21 -2.61
C ALA A 142 14.77 -4.46 -2.68
N GLY A 143 15.18 -5.57 -2.07
CA GLY A 143 14.37 -6.78 -1.99
C GLY A 143 13.06 -6.55 -1.25
N GLU A 144 13.11 -5.87 -0.11
CA GLU A 144 11.93 -5.51 0.68
C GLU A 144 10.99 -4.57 -0.09
N PHE A 145 11.53 -3.63 -0.88
CA PHE A 145 10.74 -2.77 -1.75
C PHE A 145 9.94 -3.59 -2.79
N PHE A 146 10.60 -4.50 -3.51
CA PHE A 146 9.92 -5.33 -4.50
C PHE A 146 8.95 -6.32 -3.85
N LEU A 147 9.29 -6.87 -2.68
CA LEU A 147 8.36 -7.72 -1.92
C LEU A 147 7.11 -6.93 -1.48
N MET A 148 7.24 -5.66 -1.07
CA MET A 148 6.06 -4.84 -0.77
C MET A 148 5.24 -4.48 -2.01
N TRP A 149 5.90 -4.26 -3.15
CA TRP A 149 5.21 -4.02 -4.43
C TRP A 149 4.44 -5.27 -4.89
N PHE A 150 5.08 -6.43 -4.85
CA PHE A 150 4.49 -7.74 -5.11
C PHE A 150 3.96 -8.36 -3.82
N SER A 151 3.02 -7.66 -3.17
CA SER A 151 2.49 -7.99 -1.84
C SER A 151 1.96 -9.42 -1.70
N PHE A 152 1.55 -10.04 -2.81
CA PHE A 152 1.17 -11.45 -2.89
C PHE A 152 2.23 -12.38 -2.25
N ILE A 153 3.50 -12.18 -2.59
CA ILE A 153 4.65 -12.91 -1.99
C ILE A 153 5.16 -12.14 -0.77
N GLY A 154 5.10 -10.81 -0.82
CA GLY A 154 5.57 -9.92 0.23
C GLY A 154 5.04 -10.24 1.63
N TYR A 155 3.76 -10.56 1.76
CA TYR A 155 3.16 -10.89 3.05
C TYR A 155 3.80 -12.12 3.70
N TRP A 156 4.07 -13.17 2.91
CA TRP A 156 4.67 -14.41 3.40
C TRP A 156 6.11 -14.20 3.87
N VAL A 157 6.86 -13.33 3.22
CA VAL A 157 8.28 -13.11 3.51
C VAL A 157 8.48 -12.02 4.57
N LEU A 158 7.78 -10.90 4.45
CA LEU A 158 8.03 -9.70 5.26
C LEU A 158 7.24 -9.71 6.58
N GLN A 159 6.01 -10.22 6.62
CA GLN A 159 5.21 -10.19 7.84
C GLN A 159 5.84 -10.99 9.00
N PRO A 160 6.41 -12.20 8.82
CA PRO A 160 7.07 -12.91 9.92
C PRO A 160 8.27 -12.15 10.50
N ARG A 161 8.99 -11.40 9.66
CA ARG A 161 10.11 -10.54 10.06
C ARG A 161 9.59 -9.32 10.83
N LEU A 162 8.56 -8.65 10.33
CA LEU A 162 7.89 -7.53 10.99
C LEU A 162 7.37 -7.90 12.38
N ASN A 163 6.76 -9.08 12.54
CA ASN A 163 6.24 -9.53 13.83
C ASN A 163 7.35 -9.68 14.88
N LYS A 164 8.58 -10.01 14.47
CA LYS A 164 9.75 -10.06 15.38
C LYS A 164 10.23 -8.66 15.78
N LEU A 165 10.15 -7.69 14.86
CA LEU A 165 10.57 -6.30 15.10
C LEU A 165 9.60 -5.53 16.00
N ILE A 166 8.35 -5.94 16.07
CA ILE A 166 7.29 -5.21 16.77
C ILE A 166 7.06 -5.72 18.18
N LYS A 167 7.46 -6.95 18.47
CA LYS A 167 7.67 -7.42 19.85
C LYS A 167 8.62 -6.48 20.60
#